data_AF-A0A078H586-F1
#
_entry.id   AF-A0A078H586-F1
#
_cell.length_a   1.000
_cell.length_b   1.000
_cell.length_c   1.000
_cell.angle_alpha   90.00
_cell.angle_beta   90.00
_cell.angle_gamma   90.00
#
_symmetry.space_group_name_H-M   'P 1'
#
loop_
_entity.id
_entity.type
_entity.pdbx_description
1 polymer ?
#
loop_
_entity_poly.entity_id
_entity_poly.type
_entity_poly.pdbx_seq_one_letter_code
_entity_poly.pdbx_strand_id
1 'polypeptide(L)' 'MGGLKSWILYEPVNHTVPDPPCGRAISMEPCFHVPPVYGCNGKTGTNTGNIVPFVRHCEDRILGIKLVQDTS' A
#
# COMPACT_ATOMS: atom_id res chain seq x y z
N MET A 1 3.17 -18.44 -9.08
CA MET A 1 2.68 -17.08 -8.77
C MET A 1 1.72 -16.68 -9.88
N GLY A 2 0.48 -16.31 -9.55
CA GLY A 2 -0.61 -16.25 -10.54
C GLY A 2 -0.75 -14.94 -11.32
N GLY A 3 -0.07 -13.86 -10.95
CA GLY A 3 -0.23 -12.56 -11.62
C GLY A 3 -1.66 -12.00 -11.56
N LEU A 4 -2.46 -12.39 -10.55
CA LEU A 4 -3.88 -12.05 -10.39
C LEU A 4 -4.17 -10.93 -9.39
N LYS A 5 -4.73 -9.80 -9.88
CA LYS A 5 -5.02 -8.62 -9.03
C LYS A 5 -6.10 -9.04 -8.04
N SER A 6 -5.74 -9.26 -6.78
CA SER A 6 -6.63 -9.92 -5.81
C SER A 6 -7.73 -8.98 -5.30
N TRP A 7 -8.75 -9.57 -4.68
CA TRP A 7 -9.63 -8.85 -3.78
C TRP A 7 -9.09 -8.98 -2.36
N ILE A 8 -8.93 -7.87 -1.68
CA ILE A 8 -8.38 -7.77 -0.33
C ILE A 8 -9.55 -7.61 0.61
N LEU A 9 -9.70 -8.53 1.56
CA LEU A 9 -10.58 -8.36 2.71
C LEU A 9 -9.89 -7.41 3.69
N TYR A 10 -10.55 -6.29 4.04
CA TYR A 10 -9.96 -5.33 4.95
C TYR A 10 -9.93 -5.86 6.39
N GLU A 11 -8.92 -5.44 7.15
CA GLU A 11 -8.76 -5.84 8.56
C GLU A 11 -9.95 -5.33 9.40
N PRO A 12 -10.68 -6.20 10.11
CA PRO A 12 -11.71 -5.78 11.05
C PRO A 12 -11.11 -5.04 12.24
N VAL A 13 -11.65 -3.87 12.56
CA VAL A 13 -11.27 -3.12 13.76
C VAL A 13 -12.34 -3.33 14.81
N ASN A 14 -11.95 -3.66 16.05
CA ASN A 14 -12.89 -3.94 17.16
C ASN A 14 -13.96 -4.99 16.80
N HIS A 15 -13.55 -6.05 16.08
CA HIS A 15 -14.44 -7.12 15.61
C HIS A 15 -15.63 -6.64 14.77
N THR A 16 -15.55 -5.43 14.20
CA THR A 16 -16.58 -4.86 13.35
C THR A 16 -16.16 -5.02 11.89
N VAL A 17 -17.07 -5.54 11.06
CA VAL A 17 -16.83 -5.72 9.62
C VAL A 17 -16.70 -4.34 8.96
N PRO A 18 -15.60 -4.07 8.24
CA PRO A 18 -15.45 -2.81 7.49
C PRO A 18 -16.52 -2.68 6.41
N ASP A 19 -16.91 -1.44 6.09
CA ASP A 19 -17.77 -1.13 4.95
C ASP A 19 -17.05 -0.18 3.98
N PRO A 20 -16.69 -0.63 2.76
CA PRO A 20 -16.92 -1.97 2.20
C PRO A 20 -16.03 -3.05 2.87
N PRO A 21 -16.43 -4.33 2.85
CA PRO A 21 -15.66 -5.40 3.49
C PRO A 21 -14.39 -5.78 2.72
N CYS A 22 -14.37 -5.53 1.41
CA CYS A 22 -13.22 -5.81 0.57
C CYS A 22 -13.06 -4.78 -0.55
N GLY A 23 -11.86 -4.69 -1.08
CA GLY A 23 -11.52 -3.84 -2.23
C GLY A 23 -10.63 -4.58 -3.22
N ARG A 24 -10.66 -4.15 -4.48
CA ARG A 24 -9.71 -4.67 -5.47
C ARG A 24 -8.33 -4.11 -5.13
N ALA A 25 -7.32 -4.98 -5.05
CA ALA A 25 -5.94 -4.55 -4.92
C ALA A 25 -5.61 -3.56 -6.05
N ILE A 26 -4.74 -2.56 -5.86
CA ILE A 26 -4.30 -1.60 -6.88
C ILE A 26 -3.36 -2.24 -7.90
N SER A 27 -2.61 -3.26 -7.47
CA SER A 27 -1.61 -3.96 -8.27
C SER A 27 -1.35 -5.36 -7.72
N MET A 28 -0.44 -6.09 -8.36
CA MET A 28 -0.10 -7.47 -8.02
C MET A 28 0.91 -7.63 -6.90
N GLU A 29 1.64 -6.56 -6.67
CA GLU A 29 2.87 -6.58 -5.94
C GLU A 29 2.57 -6.70 -4.44
N PRO A 30 3.42 -7.42 -3.68
CA PRO A 30 3.24 -7.54 -2.25
C PRO A 30 3.37 -6.17 -1.57
N CYS A 31 2.70 -6.02 -0.42
CA CYS A 31 2.88 -4.86 0.43
C CYS A 31 4.15 -4.99 1.27
N PHE A 32 5.03 -3.99 1.25
CA PHE A 32 6.13 -3.87 2.20
C PHE A 32 5.61 -3.18 3.46
N HIS A 33 5.33 -3.94 4.52
CA HIS A 33 4.58 -3.46 5.70
C HIS A 33 5.30 -2.44 6.57
N VAL A 34 6.64 -2.44 6.58
CA VAL A 34 7.46 -1.57 7.46
C VAL A 34 8.55 -0.89 6.63
N PRO A 35 8.19 -0.01 5.69
CA PRO A 35 9.16 0.72 4.90
C PRO A 35 9.81 1.83 5.74
N PRO A 36 11.03 2.26 5.38
CA PRO A 36 11.60 3.47 5.96
C PRO A 36 10.74 4.68 5.61
N VAL A 37 10.55 5.57 6.58
CA VAL A 37 9.79 6.84 6.44
C VAL A 37 10.73 8.05 6.49
N TYR A 38 11.95 7.91 5.98
CA TYR A 38 13.02 8.90 6.11
C TYR A 38 13.53 9.38 4.75
N GLY A 39 13.60 10.70 4.55
CA GLY A 39 14.17 11.32 3.37
C GLY A 39 15.64 11.66 3.57
N CYS A 40 16.54 10.89 2.94
CA CYS A 40 18.00 11.04 3.13
C CYS A 40 18.52 12.47 2.90
N ASN A 41 17.99 13.16 1.88
CA ASN A 41 18.43 14.52 1.53
C ASN A 41 17.91 15.57 2.52
N GLY A 42 16.62 15.50 2.88
CA GLY A 42 16.00 16.42 3.85
C GLY A 42 16.34 16.11 5.31
N LYS A 43 16.97 14.94 5.56
CA LYS A 43 17.31 14.41 6.87
C LYS A 43 16.13 14.37 7.86
N THR A 44 14.93 14.17 7.34
CA THR A 44 13.68 14.26 8.11
C THR A 44 12.67 13.20 7.65
N GLY A 45 11.58 13.06 8.41
CA GLY A 45 10.47 12.18 8.05
C GLY A 45 9.87 12.56 6.70
N THR A 46 9.57 11.57 5.87
CA THR A 46 8.94 11.77 4.56
C THR A 46 7.91 10.68 4.26
N ASN A 47 6.92 11.02 3.44
CA ASN A 47 5.99 10.04 2.90
C ASN A 47 6.64 9.32 1.71
N THR A 48 7.26 8.17 1.97
CA THR A 48 7.91 7.34 0.95
C THR A 48 6.93 6.70 -0.03
N GLY A 49 5.63 6.66 0.30
CA GLY A 49 4.54 6.21 -0.58
C GLY A 49 4.09 7.22 -1.63
N ASN A 50 4.74 8.39 -1.73
CA ASN A 50 4.35 9.44 -2.68
C ASN A 50 5.54 10.20 -3.32
N ILE A 51 6.73 9.61 -3.32
CA ILE A 51 7.93 10.25 -3.92
C ILE A 51 7.98 10.06 -5.44
N VAL A 52 7.56 8.89 -5.91
CA VAL A 52 7.59 8.49 -7.33
C VAL A 52 6.23 7.91 -7.74
N PRO A 53 5.81 8.01 -9.02
CA PRO A 53 4.46 7.64 -9.43
C PRO A 53 4.14 6.16 -9.26
N PHE A 54 5.15 5.29 -9.39
CA PHE A 54 5.05 3.83 -9.32
C PHE A 54 5.18 3.26 -7.91
N VAL A 55 5.29 4.09 -6.87
CA VAL A 55 5.23 3.65 -5.46
C VAL A 55 4.04 4.32 -4.79
N ARG A 56 3.17 3.51 -4.18
CA ARG A 56 1.96 3.97 -3.48
C ARG A 56 1.81 3.26 -2.14
N HIS A 57 1.04 3.86 -1.24
CA HIS A 57 0.61 3.17 -0.04
C HIS A 57 -0.28 1.96 -0.37
N CYS A 58 -0.23 0.95 0.50
CA CYS A 58 -1.03 -0.25 0.34
C CYS A 58 -2.48 -0.02 0.79
N GLU A 59 -3.34 -0.90 0.28
CA GLU A 59 -4.79 -0.95 0.51
C GLU A 59 -5.11 -1.60 1.86
N ASP A 60 -4.26 -2.51 2.32
CA ASP A 60 -4.41 -3.33 3.53
C ASP A 60 -3.55 -2.86 4.71
N ARG A 61 -2.49 -2.08 4.47
CA ARG A 61 -1.60 -1.57 5.51
C ARG A 61 -1.24 -0.11 5.30
N ILE A 62 -1.76 0.77 6.18
CA ILE A 62 -1.66 2.23 6.06
C ILE A 62 -0.21 2.74 5.93
N LEU A 63 0.72 2.17 6.69
CA LEU A 63 2.14 2.56 6.61
C LEU A 63 2.92 1.80 5.54
N GLY A 64 2.35 0.75 4.98
CA GLY A 64 3.00 -0.05 3.97
C GLY A 64 3.07 0.66 2.62
N ILE A 65 4.01 0.23 1.78
CA ILE A 65 4.12 0.68 0.39
C ILE A 65 4.22 -0.51 -0.56
N LYS A 66 3.78 -0.31 -1.81
CA LYS A 66 3.93 -1.29 -2.89
C LYS A 66 4.16 -0.60 -4.22
N LEU A 67 4.64 -1.40 -5.17
CA LEU A 67 4.77 -0.99 -6.56
C LEU A 67 3.41 -1.00 -7.24
N VAL A 68 3.19 -0.03 -8.11
CA VAL A 68 2.04 0.05 -9.01
C VAL A 68 2.53 0.27 -10.44
N GLN A 69 1.74 -0.14 -11.42
CA GLN A 69 2.04 0.21 -12.80
C GLN A 69 2.00 1.72 -12.97
N ASP A 70 3.02 2.25 -13.65
CA ASP A 70 3.02 3.64 -14.06
C ASP A 70 1.86 3.86 -15.05
N THR A 71 1.11 4.94 -14.84
CA THR A 71 -0.03 5.32 -15.69
C THR A 71 0.26 6.56 -16.52
N SER A 72 1.53 6.98 -16.58
CA SER A 72 2.02 8.10 -17.40
C SER A 72 1.78 7.88 -18.89
#